data_AF-A0A854D9V9-F1
#
_entry.id   AF-A0A854D9V9-F1
#
_cell.length_a   1.000
_cell.length_b   1.000
_cell.length_c   1.000
_cell.angle_alpha   90.00
_cell.angle_beta   90.00
_cell.angle_gamma   90.00
#
_symmetry.space_group_name_H-M   'P 1'
#
loop_
_entity.id
_entity.type
_entity.pdbx_description
1 polymer ?
#
loop_
_entity_poly.entity_id
_entity_poly.type
_entity_poly.pdbx_seq_one_letter_code
_entity_poly.pdbx_strand_id
1 'polypeptide(L)'
;MPAPDVPPRHSPLGRAITGLTVVVVGLGTMVGFSPVPSRRAQITVLLVMAGLVVASLWLLRRDQRAYERRLAQETAARAVAEDRLVIARELHDVVSGNLGAITVRCAVAQRLETTPDGLRTALDDVETASREATDALRRMLAVLRDGSRPPTPGAVVAASATAATAVTSAEGVPAAKTGTPDELTESLHESIDESIDRAGRSGVTVELDSDVGTRAEAAAIRGAAAPDLLPAPVVQAAARVVAEALANTARHAGPTRARVTLRREPGLLRIAVVDDGPATGWEPHLGAGQGLRGLHERLTALGGTLTAGPRADAPGFAIEATLPVDSHGRPHD
;
A
#
# COMPACT_ATOMS: atom_id res chain seq x y z
N MET A 1 -6.65 2.64 -38.06
CA MET A 1 -5.59 3.63 -37.76
C MET A 1 -6.19 5.02 -37.92
N PRO A 2 -6.31 5.84 -36.86
CA PRO A 2 -6.72 7.22 -37.02
C PRO A 2 -5.58 8.03 -37.62
N ALA A 3 -5.92 8.92 -38.56
CA ALA A 3 -4.99 9.78 -39.26
C ALA A 3 -4.30 10.77 -38.30
N PRO A 4 -3.03 11.16 -38.53
CA PRO A 4 -2.40 12.20 -37.74
C PRO A 4 -3.11 13.54 -37.98
N ASP A 5 -3.67 14.10 -36.91
CA ASP A 5 -4.26 15.44 -36.89
C ASP A 5 -3.22 16.46 -37.37
N VAL A 6 -3.47 17.03 -38.56
CA VAL A 6 -2.67 18.13 -39.10
C VAL A 6 -2.96 19.37 -38.26
N PRO A 7 -1.98 19.95 -37.55
CA PRO A 7 -2.22 21.11 -36.72
C PRO A 7 -2.67 22.31 -37.58
N PRO A 8 -3.64 23.12 -37.12
CA PRO A 8 -4.20 24.22 -37.89
C PRO A 8 -3.11 25.24 -38.25
N ARG A 9 -3.00 25.57 -39.54
CA ARG A 9 -1.97 26.44 -40.16
C ARG A 9 -2.03 27.92 -39.75
N HIS A 10 -2.85 28.27 -38.76
CA HIS A 10 -3.06 29.65 -38.32
C HIS A 10 -2.92 29.73 -36.81
N SER A 11 -1.69 29.56 -36.31
CA SER A 11 -1.43 29.86 -34.90
C SER A 11 -1.49 31.38 -34.70
N PRO A 12 -2.21 31.89 -33.67
CA PRO A 12 -2.24 33.32 -33.34
C PRO A 12 -0.83 33.85 -33.06
N LEU A 13 0.08 32.98 -32.64
CA LEU A 13 1.52 33.22 -32.50
C LEU A 13 2.19 33.68 -33.79
N GLY A 14 1.88 33.07 -34.93
CA GLY A 14 2.45 33.47 -36.22
C GLY A 14 2.07 34.90 -36.61
N ARG A 15 0.83 35.31 -36.31
CA ARG A 15 0.34 36.68 -36.57
C ARG A 15 0.94 37.71 -35.61
N ALA A 16 1.17 37.33 -34.35
CA ALA A 16 1.81 38.19 -33.36
C ALA A 16 3.30 38.45 -33.72
N ILE A 17 4.03 37.43 -34.15
CA ILE A 17 5.43 37.54 -34.55
C ILE A 17 5.58 38.40 -35.82
N THR A 18 4.74 38.18 -36.83
CA THR A 18 4.79 38.99 -38.06
C THR A 18 4.40 40.45 -37.81
N GLY A 19 3.38 40.70 -37.00
CA GLY A 19 2.98 42.06 -36.59
C GLY A 19 4.10 42.78 -35.83
N LEU A 20 4.77 42.10 -34.89
CA LEU A 20 5.91 42.65 -34.15
C LEU A 20 7.06 43.01 -35.09
N THR A 21 7.39 42.11 -36.02
CA THR A 21 8.48 42.30 -36.98
C THR A 21 8.24 43.53 -37.87
N VAL A 22 6.99 43.73 -38.31
CA VAL A 22 6.60 44.90 -39.12
C VAL A 22 6.75 46.20 -38.34
N VAL A 23 6.31 46.24 -37.07
CA VAL A 23 6.47 47.42 -36.21
C VAL A 23 7.94 47.72 -35.96
N VAL A 24 8.74 46.67 -35.73
CA VAL A 24 10.18 46.74 -35.49
C VAL A 24 10.90 47.36 -36.69
N VAL A 25 10.64 46.82 -37.88
CA VAL A 25 11.23 47.32 -39.13
C VAL A 25 10.78 48.76 -39.41
N GLY A 26 9.49 49.08 -39.22
CA GLY A 26 8.96 50.43 -39.44
C GLY A 26 9.55 51.50 -38.52
N LEU A 27 9.77 51.17 -37.23
CA LEU A 27 10.36 52.11 -36.28
C LEU A 27 11.86 52.34 -36.57
N GLY A 28 12.55 51.30 -37.03
CA GLY A 28 13.96 51.39 -37.47
C GLY A 28 14.15 52.22 -38.74
N THR A 29 13.29 52.03 -39.74
CA THR A 29 13.35 52.80 -41.00
C THR A 29 12.99 54.27 -40.81
N MET A 30 12.04 54.58 -39.93
CA MET A 30 11.64 55.96 -39.59
C MET A 30 12.77 56.78 -38.95
N VAL A 31 13.62 56.16 -38.11
CA VAL A 31 14.81 56.82 -37.54
C VAL A 31 15.88 57.06 -38.61
N GLY A 32 16.07 56.12 -39.53
CA GLY A 32 17.06 56.20 -40.61
C GLY A 32 16.78 57.28 -41.64
N PHE A 33 15.54 57.76 -41.77
CA PHE A 33 15.14 58.79 -42.74
C PHE A 33 15.27 60.23 -42.20
N SER A 34 15.57 60.42 -40.90
CA SER A 34 15.76 61.76 -40.32
C SER A 34 17.21 62.23 -40.52
N PRO A 35 17.46 63.44 -41.07
CA PRO A 35 18.78 63.84 -41.54
C PRO A 35 19.83 64.04 -40.42
N VAL A 36 19.41 64.24 -39.16
CA VAL A 36 20.28 64.15 -37.96
C VAL A 36 19.42 63.70 -36.75
N PRO A 37 19.26 62.40 -36.49
CA PRO A 37 18.53 61.95 -35.32
C PRO A 37 19.31 62.30 -34.06
N SER A 38 18.66 62.98 -33.10
CA SER A 38 19.29 63.22 -31.80
C SER A 38 19.63 61.88 -31.11
N ARG A 39 20.77 61.81 -30.41
CA ARG A 39 21.20 60.59 -29.68
C ARG A 39 20.10 60.07 -28.73
N ARG A 40 19.28 60.98 -28.17
CA ARG A 40 18.13 60.64 -27.32
C ARG A 40 17.05 59.89 -28.10
N ALA A 41 16.72 60.32 -29.32
CA ALA A 41 15.72 59.68 -30.18
C ALA A 41 16.13 58.26 -30.61
N GLN A 42 17.42 58.04 -30.90
CA GLN A 42 17.95 56.71 -31.20
C GLN A 42 17.81 55.77 -29.99
N ILE A 43 18.17 56.24 -28.78
CA ILE A 43 18.06 55.45 -27.55
C ILE A 43 16.59 55.12 -27.24
N THR A 44 15.66 56.07 -27.39
CA THR A 44 14.24 55.80 -27.14
C THR A 44 13.66 54.77 -28.10
N VAL A 45 14.02 54.81 -29.38
CA VAL A 45 13.55 53.81 -30.36
C VAL A 45 14.12 52.44 -30.03
N LEU A 46 15.42 52.32 -29.72
CA LEU A 46 16.02 51.05 -29.32
C LEU A 46 15.37 50.47 -28.05
N LEU A 47 15.03 51.30 -27.07
CA LEU A 47 14.33 50.85 -25.85
C LEU A 47 12.90 50.38 -26.14
N VAL A 48 12.16 51.09 -26.98
CA VAL A 48 10.81 50.67 -27.41
C VAL A 48 10.88 49.32 -28.13
N MET A 49 11.85 49.16 -29.02
CA MET A 49 12.10 47.92 -29.77
C MET A 49 12.44 46.75 -28.84
N ALA A 50 13.37 46.95 -27.91
CA ALA A 50 13.73 45.96 -26.92
C ALA A 50 12.52 45.58 -26.04
N GLY A 51 11.73 46.57 -25.60
CA GLY A 51 10.50 46.35 -24.83
C GLY A 51 9.47 45.53 -25.59
N LEU A 52 9.26 45.81 -26.88
CA LEU A 52 8.37 45.06 -27.76
C LEU A 52 8.81 43.59 -27.92
N VAL A 53 10.12 43.35 -28.12
CA VAL A 53 10.68 42.00 -28.21
C VAL A 53 10.50 41.23 -26.90
N VAL A 54 10.83 41.86 -25.76
CA VAL A 54 10.65 41.25 -24.43
C VAL A 54 9.19 40.94 -24.15
N ALA A 55 8.27 41.88 -24.45
CA ALA A 55 6.83 41.69 -24.28
C ALA A 55 6.30 40.54 -25.15
N SER A 56 6.77 40.44 -26.40
CA SER A 56 6.40 39.35 -27.30
C SER A 56 6.88 38.00 -26.76
N LEU A 57 8.15 37.88 -26.37
CA LEU A 57 8.70 36.66 -25.77
C LEU A 57 7.99 36.29 -24.46
N TRP A 58 7.58 37.27 -23.67
CA TRP A 58 6.81 37.05 -22.45
C TRP A 58 5.42 36.48 -22.75
N LEU A 59 4.71 37.01 -23.76
CA LEU A 59 3.42 36.49 -24.21
C LEU A 59 3.56 35.06 -24.77
N LEU A 60 4.58 34.82 -25.59
CA LEU A 60 4.92 33.49 -26.12
C LEU A 60 5.15 32.47 -24.99
N ARG A 61 5.97 32.83 -23.99
CA ARG A 61 6.23 31.96 -22.83
C ARG A 61 5.01 31.76 -21.95
N ARG A 62 4.16 32.78 -21.81
CA ARG A 62 2.89 32.69 -21.06
C ARG A 62 1.93 31.68 -21.71
N ASP A 63 1.79 31.75 -23.03
CA ASP A 63 0.92 30.84 -23.79
C ASP A 63 1.46 29.40 -23.80
N GLN A 64 2.77 29.23 -23.95
CA GLN A 64 3.40 27.90 -23.84
C GLN A 64 3.15 27.25 -22.48
N ARG A 65 3.36 27.98 -21.38
CA ARG A 65 3.09 27.47 -20.02
C ARG A 65 1.61 27.11 -19.83
N ALA A 66 0.69 27.86 -20.43
CA ALA A 66 -0.73 27.54 -20.37
C ALA A 66 -1.07 26.28 -21.17
N TYR A 67 -0.41 26.08 -22.31
CA TYR A 67 -0.57 24.89 -23.14
C TYR A 67 0.00 23.63 -22.47
N GLU A 68 1.20 23.70 -21.90
CA GLU A 68 1.82 22.61 -21.14
C GLU A 68 0.93 22.17 -19.96
N ARG A 69 0.33 23.13 -19.24
CA ARG A 69 -0.62 22.84 -18.16
C ARG A 69 -1.87 22.12 -18.66
N ARG A 70 -2.43 22.53 -19.81
CA ARG A 70 -3.59 21.85 -20.41
C ARG A 70 -3.26 20.43 -20.81
N LEU A 71 -2.11 20.24 -21.46
CA LEU A 71 -1.67 18.91 -21.86
C LEU A 71 -1.42 18.00 -20.65
N ALA A 72 -0.79 18.52 -19.58
CA ALA A 72 -0.59 17.80 -18.32
C ALA A 72 -1.91 17.40 -17.65
N GLN A 73 -2.92 18.29 -17.68
CA GLN A 73 -4.27 18.00 -17.18
C GLN A 73 -4.96 16.91 -18.01
N GLU A 74 -4.84 16.97 -19.33
CA GLU A 74 -5.41 15.96 -20.23
C GLU A 74 -4.77 14.59 -20.01
N THR A 75 -3.44 14.52 -19.86
CA THR A 75 -2.75 13.25 -19.56
C THR A 75 -3.14 12.70 -18.20
N ALA A 76 -3.26 13.56 -17.18
CA ALA A 76 -3.71 13.13 -15.85
C ALA A 76 -5.17 12.62 -15.88
N ALA A 77 -6.05 13.29 -16.63
CA ALA A 77 -7.43 12.85 -16.78
C ALA A 77 -7.55 11.50 -17.51
N ARG A 78 -6.71 11.26 -18.52
CA ARG A 78 -6.66 9.96 -19.22
C ARG A 78 -6.15 8.85 -18.32
N ALA A 79 -5.08 9.08 -17.56
CA ALA A 79 -4.57 8.11 -16.59
C ALA A 79 -5.64 7.71 -15.56
N VAL A 80 -6.37 8.68 -15.00
CA VAL A 80 -7.48 8.42 -14.06
C VAL A 80 -8.63 7.65 -14.73
N ALA A 81 -8.92 7.92 -16.01
CA ALA A 81 -9.96 7.20 -16.74
C ALA A 81 -9.56 5.74 -17.03
N GLU A 82 -8.29 5.50 -17.34
CA GLU A 82 -7.73 4.17 -17.53
C GLU A 82 -7.76 3.36 -16.22
N ASP A 83 -7.33 3.94 -15.10
CA ASP A 83 -7.39 3.31 -13.78
C ASP A 83 -8.83 2.91 -13.41
N ARG A 84 -9.81 3.79 -13.68
CA ARG A 84 -11.24 3.49 -13.43
C ARG A 84 -11.74 2.28 -14.21
N LEU A 85 -11.27 2.08 -15.45
CA LEU A 85 -11.65 0.92 -16.26
C LEU A 85 -11.02 -0.38 -15.75
N VAL A 86 -9.79 -0.31 -15.24
CA VAL A 86 -9.12 -1.46 -14.61
C VAL A 86 -9.86 -1.87 -13.34
N ILE A 87 -10.16 -0.90 -12.46
CA ILE A 87 -10.92 -1.13 -11.22
C ILE A 87 -12.30 -1.73 -11.53
N ALA A 88 -13.01 -1.21 -12.54
CA ALA A 88 -14.31 -1.75 -12.94
C ALA A 88 -14.23 -3.21 -13.42
N ARG A 89 -13.14 -3.59 -14.09
CA ARG A 89 -12.94 -4.96 -14.59
C ARG A 89 -12.58 -5.92 -13.45
N GLU A 90 -11.67 -5.53 -12.56
CA GLU A 90 -11.36 -6.33 -11.36
C GLU A 90 -12.59 -6.53 -10.46
N LEU A 91 -13.40 -5.48 -10.27
CA LEU A 91 -14.68 -5.59 -9.57
C LEU A 91 -15.64 -6.57 -10.27
N HIS A 92 -15.75 -6.47 -11.60
CA HIS A 92 -16.64 -7.34 -12.36
C HIS A 92 -16.19 -8.81 -12.31
N ASP A 93 -14.89 -9.08 -12.37
CA ASP A 93 -14.35 -10.44 -12.34
C ASP A 93 -14.58 -11.10 -10.97
N VAL A 94 -14.35 -10.36 -9.87
CA VAL A 94 -14.61 -10.86 -8.51
C VAL A 94 -16.10 -11.09 -8.27
N VAL A 95 -16.97 -10.18 -8.70
CA VAL A 95 -18.42 -10.34 -8.56
C VAL A 95 -18.92 -11.53 -9.37
N SER A 96 -18.46 -11.66 -10.61
CA SER A 96 -18.89 -12.73 -11.52
C SER A 96 -18.41 -14.10 -11.05
N GLY A 97 -17.19 -14.22 -10.55
CA GLY A 97 -16.66 -15.46 -9.99
C GLY A 97 -17.49 -15.98 -8.81
N ASN A 98 -17.84 -15.09 -7.87
CA ASN A 98 -18.61 -15.49 -6.69
C ASN A 98 -20.08 -15.80 -7.02
N LEU A 99 -20.73 -14.98 -7.85
CA LEU A 99 -22.09 -15.25 -8.32
C LEU A 99 -22.18 -16.55 -9.12
N GLY A 100 -21.15 -16.84 -9.95
CA GLY A 100 -21.04 -18.10 -10.67
C GLY A 100 -20.97 -19.29 -9.72
N ALA A 101 -20.12 -19.22 -8.69
CA ALA A 101 -19.98 -20.29 -7.71
C ALA A 101 -21.25 -20.51 -6.86
N ILE A 102 -21.98 -19.45 -6.52
CA ILE A 102 -23.29 -19.55 -5.85
C ILE A 102 -24.31 -20.21 -6.79
N THR A 103 -24.38 -19.79 -8.05
CA THR A 103 -25.35 -20.31 -9.03
C THR A 103 -25.13 -21.80 -9.29
N VAL A 104 -23.87 -22.22 -9.48
CA VAL A 104 -23.51 -23.62 -9.68
C VAL A 104 -23.87 -24.46 -8.44
N ARG A 105 -23.55 -23.98 -7.23
CA ARG A 105 -23.85 -24.70 -5.98
C ARG A 105 -25.35 -24.81 -5.71
N CYS A 106 -26.11 -23.74 -5.91
CA CYS A 106 -27.58 -23.77 -5.84
C CYS A 106 -28.18 -24.76 -6.85
N ALA A 107 -27.63 -24.83 -8.07
CA ALA A 107 -28.07 -25.77 -9.08
C ALA A 107 -27.74 -27.23 -8.72
N VAL A 108 -26.59 -27.48 -8.09
CA VAL A 108 -26.19 -28.81 -7.58
C VAL A 108 -27.10 -29.23 -6.41
N ALA A 109 -27.30 -28.34 -5.43
CA ALA A 109 -28.17 -28.59 -4.28
C ALA A 109 -29.60 -28.93 -4.70
N GLN A 110 -30.17 -28.21 -5.69
CA GLN A 110 -31.50 -28.51 -6.23
C GLN A 110 -31.60 -29.87 -6.95
N ARG A 111 -30.50 -30.38 -7.52
CA ARG A 111 -30.52 -31.58 -8.37
C ARG A 111 -30.08 -32.85 -7.67
N LEU A 112 -29.20 -32.74 -6.68
CA LEU A 112 -28.46 -33.87 -6.12
C LEU A 112 -28.67 -34.08 -4.61
N GLU A 113 -29.14 -33.08 -3.86
CA GLU A 113 -29.32 -33.19 -2.41
C GLU A 113 -30.79 -33.36 -2.03
N THR A 114 -31.16 -34.60 -1.71
CA THR A 114 -32.51 -34.97 -1.24
C THR A 114 -32.56 -35.21 0.27
N THR A 115 -31.41 -35.16 0.96
CA THR A 115 -31.28 -35.33 2.40
C THR A 115 -31.23 -33.97 3.14
N PRO A 116 -31.81 -33.87 4.35
CA PRO A 116 -31.80 -32.64 5.14
C PRO A 116 -30.40 -32.11 5.46
N ASP A 117 -29.43 -33.01 5.62
CA ASP A 117 -28.04 -32.65 5.97
C ASP A 117 -27.23 -32.18 4.75
N GLY A 118 -27.53 -32.69 3.55
CA GLY A 118 -26.97 -32.16 2.30
C GLY A 118 -27.42 -30.72 2.06
N LEU A 119 -28.73 -30.46 2.22
CA LEU A 119 -29.28 -29.11 2.06
C LEU A 119 -28.67 -28.09 3.06
N ARG A 120 -28.42 -28.51 4.31
CA ARG A 120 -27.72 -27.66 5.30
C ARG A 120 -26.28 -27.35 4.88
N THR A 121 -25.57 -28.34 4.35
CA THR A 121 -24.19 -28.18 3.86
C THR A 121 -24.13 -27.21 2.67
N ALA A 122 -25.03 -27.35 1.70
CA ALA A 122 -25.10 -26.41 0.57
C ALA A 122 -25.49 -24.98 0.98
N LEU A 123 -26.35 -24.81 1.99
CA LEU A 123 -26.66 -23.49 2.53
C LEU A 123 -25.44 -22.85 3.23
N ASP A 124 -24.66 -23.63 3.97
CA ASP A 124 -23.43 -23.18 4.63
C ASP A 124 -22.34 -22.77 3.60
N ASP A 125 -22.23 -23.53 2.51
CA ASP A 125 -21.36 -23.19 1.37
C ASP A 125 -21.76 -21.88 0.68
N VAL A 126 -23.07 -21.64 0.51
CA VAL A 126 -23.60 -20.39 -0.07
C VAL A 126 -23.37 -19.21 0.88
N GLU A 127 -23.55 -19.41 2.18
CA GLU A 127 -23.25 -18.41 3.20
C GLU A 127 -21.76 -18.03 3.21
N THR A 128 -20.88 -19.03 3.14
CA THR A 128 -19.43 -18.85 3.07
C THR A 128 -19.02 -18.08 1.81
N ALA A 129 -19.50 -18.50 0.63
CA ALA A 129 -19.21 -17.81 -0.63
C ALA A 129 -19.72 -16.36 -0.64
N SER A 130 -20.88 -16.10 -0.03
CA SER A 130 -21.45 -14.75 0.08
C SER A 130 -20.64 -13.84 1.00
N ARG A 131 -20.12 -14.39 2.11
CA ARG A 131 -19.22 -13.68 3.03
C ARG A 131 -17.89 -13.35 2.35
N GLU A 132 -17.29 -14.31 1.66
CA GLU A 132 -16.04 -14.10 0.91
C GLU A 132 -16.18 -13.00 -0.15
N ALA A 133 -17.29 -12.99 -0.89
CA ALA A 133 -17.59 -11.95 -1.88
C ALA A 133 -17.71 -10.56 -1.25
N THR A 134 -18.42 -10.47 -0.12
CA THR A 134 -18.63 -9.20 0.59
C THR A 134 -17.32 -8.65 1.16
N ASP A 135 -16.46 -9.52 1.70
CA ASP A 135 -15.17 -9.11 2.22
C ASP A 135 -14.18 -8.74 1.11
N ALA A 136 -14.24 -9.40 -0.05
CA ALA A 136 -13.46 -8.99 -1.22
C ALA A 136 -13.84 -7.58 -1.69
N LEU A 137 -15.14 -7.27 -1.75
CA LEU A 137 -15.65 -5.93 -2.09
C LEU A 137 -15.23 -4.87 -1.06
N ARG A 138 -15.34 -5.16 0.25
CA ARG A 138 -14.87 -4.23 1.30
C ARG A 138 -13.38 -3.95 1.20
N ARG A 139 -12.56 -4.97 0.92
CA ARG A 139 -11.10 -4.82 0.73
C ARG A 139 -10.78 -3.94 -0.48
N MET A 140 -11.43 -4.14 -1.62
CA MET A 140 -11.26 -3.28 -2.80
C MET A 140 -11.69 -1.83 -2.51
N LEU A 141 -12.82 -1.63 -1.84
CA LEU A 141 -13.30 -0.30 -1.47
C LEU A 141 -12.37 0.42 -0.47
N ALA A 142 -11.71 -0.32 0.44
CA ALA A 142 -10.73 0.24 1.36
C ALA A 142 -9.51 0.82 0.62
N VAL A 143 -9.00 0.11 -0.40
CA VAL A 143 -7.88 0.58 -1.24
C VAL A 143 -8.24 1.86 -2.00
N LEU A 144 -9.45 1.93 -2.56
CA LEU A 144 -9.94 3.13 -3.25
C LEU A 144 -10.13 4.33 -2.31
N ARG A 145 -10.49 4.07 -1.05
CA ARG A 145 -10.69 5.10 -0.03
C ARG A 145 -9.38 5.70 0.47
N ASP A 146 -8.32 4.88 0.57
CA ASP A 146 -6.99 5.32 0.99
C ASP A 146 -6.28 6.14 -0.11
N GLY A 147 -6.46 5.76 -1.38
CA GLY A 147 -5.92 6.50 -2.53
C GLY A 147 -6.59 7.85 -2.80
N SER A 148 -7.79 8.10 -2.25
CA SER A 148 -8.55 9.34 -2.46
C SER A 148 -8.21 10.47 -1.47
N ARG A 149 -7.29 10.23 -0.52
CA ARG A 149 -6.89 11.24 0.47
C ARG A 149 -5.72 12.05 -0.08
N PRO A 150 -5.86 13.36 -0.37
CA PRO A 150 -4.75 14.16 -0.84
C PRO A 150 -3.67 14.25 0.26
N PRO A 151 -2.38 14.05 -0.05
CA PRO A 151 -1.31 14.22 0.93
C PRO A 151 -1.25 15.70 1.31
N THR A 152 -1.76 16.03 2.50
CA THR A 152 -1.68 17.40 3.02
C THR A 152 -0.37 17.52 3.80
N PRO A 153 0.59 18.36 3.38
CA PRO A 153 1.80 18.60 4.15
C PRO A 153 1.41 19.44 5.38
N GLY A 154 1.45 18.86 6.58
CA GLY A 154 1.33 19.62 7.84
C GLY A 154 0.53 18.99 8.99
N ALA A 155 -0.12 17.83 8.81
CA ALA A 155 -1.00 17.27 9.85
C ALA A 155 -0.36 16.18 10.74
N VAL A 156 0.98 16.12 10.86
CA VAL A 156 1.68 15.11 11.69
C VAL A 156 1.83 15.50 13.17
N VAL A 157 1.24 16.60 13.65
CA VAL A 157 1.38 17.00 15.08
C VAL A 157 0.05 17.27 15.81
N ALA A 158 -1.11 17.25 15.14
CA ALA A 158 -2.38 17.61 15.79
C ALA A 158 -3.56 16.63 15.58
N ALA A 159 -3.31 15.41 15.08
CA ALA A 159 -4.36 14.40 14.89
C ALA A 159 -4.33 13.25 15.92
N SER A 160 -3.42 13.29 16.90
CA SER A 160 -3.29 12.25 17.93
C SER A 160 -4.15 12.48 19.18
N ALA A 161 -4.92 13.57 19.27
CA ALA A 161 -5.67 13.92 20.49
C ALA A 161 -7.20 13.94 20.35
N THR A 162 -7.79 13.75 19.17
CA THR A 162 -9.24 13.99 18.97
C THR A 162 -9.96 12.93 18.14
N ALA A 163 -9.54 11.67 18.24
CA ALA A 163 -10.28 10.53 17.66
C ALA A 163 -10.60 9.45 18.70
N ALA A 164 -10.65 9.80 19.98
CA ALA A 164 -11.03 8.88 21.07
C ALA A 164 -12.54 8.92 21.43
N THR A 165 -13.38 9.69 20.74
CA THR A 165 -14.80 9.76 21.12
C THR A 165 -15.70 10.02 19.92
N ALA A 166 -16.16 8.96 19.24
CA ALA A 166 -17.51 8.88 18.63
C ALA A 166 -17.77 7.55 17.90
N VAL A 167 -18.61 6.74 18.55
CA VAL A 167 -19.61 5.80 17.98
C VAL A 167 -19.16 4.39 17.59
N THR A 168 -19.23 3.56 18.63
CA THR A 168 -19.62 2.14 18.72
C THR A 168 -20.89 1.75 17.93
N SER A 169 -20.96 0.45 17.61
CA SER A 169 -22.11 -0.42 17.25
C SER A 169 -22.20 -0.78 15.75
N ALA A 170 -22.17 -2.01 15.25
CA ALA A 170 -22.01 -3.39 15.75
C ALA A 170 -21.52 -4.19 14.50
N GLU A 171 -20.72 -5.26 14.51
CA GLU A 171 -20.80 -6.50 15.27
C GLU A 171 -19.52 -7.33 14.95
N GLY A 172 -18.81 -7.84 15.97
CA GLY A 172 -17.90 -8.99 15.80
C GLY A 172 -16.38 -8.78 15.63
N VAL A 173 -15.77 -7.70 16.15
CA VAL A 173 -14.31 -7.71 16.41
C VAL A 173 -14.13 -8.08 17.88
N PRO A 174 -13.42 -9.18 18.24
CA PRO A 174 -13.11 -9.42 19.63
C PRO A 174 -12.25 -8.24 20.07
N ALA A 175 -12.80 -7.46 21.01
CA ALA A 175 -12.12 -6.38 21.68
C ALA A 175 -10.69 -6.84 22.02
N ALA A 176 -9.71 -5.94 21.84
CA ALA A 176 -8.37 -6.15 22.35
C ALA A 176 -8.50 -6.67 23.78
N LYS A 177 -8.27 -7.97 23.97
CA LYS A 177 -8.33 -8.61 25.28
C LYS A 177 -7.28 -7.86 26.09
N THR A 178 -7.68 -6.96 26.98
CA THR A 178 -6.87 -6.58 28.14
C THR A 178 -6.88 -7.77 29.07
N GLY A 179 -6.33 -8.88 28.57
CA GLY A 179 -6.04 -10.06 29.35
C GLY A 179 -4.91 -9.71 30.30
N THR A 180 -4.81 -10.49 31.38
CA THR A 180 -3.59 -10.43 32.16
C THR A 180 -2.39 -10.71 31.25
N PRO A 181 -1.20 -10.16 31.54
CA PRO A 181 -0.09 -10.34 30.62
C PRO A 181 0.31 -11.81 30.37
N ASP A 182 -0.03 -12.73 31.28
CA ASP A 182 0.08 -14.19 31.07
C ASP A 182 -0.91 -14.71 30.00
N GLU A 183 -2.16 -14.24 30.00
CA GLU A 183 -3.16 -14.57 28.97
C GLU A 183 -2.76 -14.06 27.58
N LEU A 184 -2.01 -12.95 27.50
CA LEU A 184 -1.51 -12.44 26.22
C LEU A 184 -0.42 -13.34 25.65
N THR A 185 0.48 -13.86 26.48
CA THR A 185 1.51 -14.81 26.06
C THR A 185 0.88 -16.16 25.67
N GLU A 186 -0.14 -16.63 26.38
CA GLU A 186 -0.92 -17.81 25.96
C GLU A 186 -1.63 -17.57 24.63
N SER A 187 -2.24 -16.39 24.43
CA SER A 187 -2.87 -16.03 23.17
C SER A 187 -1.87 -15.94 22.00
N LEU A 188 -0.60 -15.61 22.26
CA LEU A 188 0.45 -15.65 21.24
C LEU A 188 0.70 -17.09 20.80
N HIS A 189 0.89 -18.01 21.74
CA HIS A 189 1.11 -19.42 21.45
C HIS A 189 -0.07 -20.02 20.69
N GLU A 190 -1.30 -19.77 21.14
CA GLU A 190 -2.52 -20.23 20.46
C GLU A 190 -2.59 -19.72 19.01
N SER A 191 -2.25 -18.44 18.77
CA SER A 191 -2.24 -17.87 17.42
C SER A 191 -1.13 -18.43 16.54
N ILE A 192 0.03 -18.76 17.11
CA ILE A 192 1.14 -19.40 16.40
C ILE A 192 0.75 -20.82 16.02
N ASP A 193 0.18 -21.60 16.94
CA ASP A 193 -0.29 -22.97 16.69
C ASP A 193 -1.35 -23.00 15.59
N GLU A 194 -2.32 -22.09 15.63
CA GLU A 194 -3.34 -21.98 14.58
C GLU A 194 -2.70 -21.64 13.21
N SER A 195 -1.64 -20.83 13.21
CA SER A 195 -0.90 -20.48 12.01
C SER A 195 -0.07 -21.65 11.46
N ILE A 196 0.50 -22.47 12.35
CA ILE A 196 1.19 -23.72 12.02
C ILE A 196 0.20 -24.71 11.40
N ASP A 197 -0.96 -24.93 12.02
CA ASP A 197 -2.01 -25.82 11.53
C ASP A 197 -2.54 -25.39 10.15
N ARG A 198 -2.65 -24.08 9.94
CA ARG A 198 -3.05 -23.52 8.64
C ARG A 198 -2.00 -23.77 7.57
N ALA A 199 -0.71 -23.61 7.88
CA ALA A 199 0.38 -23.89 6.96
C ALA A 199 0.55 -25.39 6.68
N GLY A 200 0.33 -26.24 7.69
CA GLY A 200 0.38 -27.69 7.59
C GLY A 200 -0.65 -28.26 6.61
N ARG A 201 -1.85 -27.66 6.53
CA ARG A 201 -2.86 -27.99 5.51
C ARG A 201 -2.39 -27.76 4.07
N SER A 202 -1.37 -26.93 3.87
CA SER A 202 -0.72 -26.69 2.56
C SER A 202 0.57 -27.48 2.37
N GLY A 203 0.90 -28.41 3.28
CA GLY A 203 2.08 -29.27 3.20
C GLY A 203 3.37 -28.68 3.81
N VAL A 204 3.28 -27.54 4.50
CA VAL A 204 4.44 -26.94 5.19
C VAL A 204 4.65 -27.63 6.53
N THR A 205 5.83 -28.21 6.76
CA THR A 205 6.21 -28.75 8.07
C THR A 205 6.91 -27.67 8.88
N VAL A 206 6.36 -27.29 10.03
CA VAL A 206 6.91 -26.21 10.86
C VAL A 206 7.63 -26.75 12.10
N GLU A 207 8.85 -26.29 12.32
CA GLU A 207 9.62 -26.47 13.57
C GLU A 207 9.56 -25.16 14.37
N LEU A 208 8.97 -25.20 15.57
CA LEU A 208 8.86 -24.04 16.45
C LEU A 208 9.92 -24.11 17.56
N ASP A 209 10.66 -23.02 17.71
CA ASP A 209 11.67 -22.83 18.75
C ASP A 209 11.41 -21.49 19.47
N SER A 210 10.72 -21.55 20.62
CA SER A 210 10.31 -20.38 21.40
C SER A 210 10.98 -20.41 22.77
N ASP A 211 11.59 -19.29 23.18
CA ASP A 211 12.01 -19.05 24.56
C ASP A 211 11.05 -18.13 25.33
N VAL A 212 9.92 -17.78 24.71
CA VAL A 212 8.88 -16.95 25.31
C VAL A 212 8.01 -17.85 26.21
N GLY A 213 8.27 -17.84 27.52
CA GLY A 213 7.58 -18.71 28.48
C GLY A 213 6.33 -18.11 29.10
N THR A 214 5.46 -18.96 29.64
CA THR A 214 4.39 -18.54 30.57
C THR A 214 4.93 -18.47 32.01
N ARG A 215 4.27 -17.72 32.91
CA ARG A 215 4.64 -17.62 34.33
C ARG A 215 4.85 -18.98 35.04
N ALA A 216 4.19 -20.04 34.58
CA ALA A 216 4.33 -21.39 35.13
C ALA A 216 5.71 -22.01 34.85
N GLU A 217 6.33 -21.68 33.71
CA GLU A 217 7.66 -22.17 33.33
C GLU A 217 8.77 -21.29 33.92
N ALA A 218 8.57 -19.97 33.97
CA ALA A 218 9.50 -19.03 34.59
C ALA A 218 9.65 -19.25 36.11
N ALA A 219 8.58 -19.67 36.80
CA ALA A 219 8.61 -19.98 38.23
C ALA A 219 9.41 -21.24 38.60
N ALA A 220 9.66 -22.15 37.65
CA ALA A 220 10.51 -23.33 37.87
C ALA A 220 12.01 -22.97 37.92
N ILE A 221 12.39 -21.81 37.38
CA ILE A 221 13.75 -21.27 37.40
C ILE A 221 13.87 -20.33 38.61
N ARG A 222 14.34 -20.86 39.74
CA ARG A 222 14.60 -20.07 40.95
C ARG A 222 15.52 -18.87 40.65
N GLY A 223 14.96 -17.65 40.67
CA GLY A 223 15.73 -16.41 40.83
C GLY A 223 15.67 -15.37 39.71
N ALA A 224 14.73 -15.43 38.76
CA ALA A 224 14.60 -14.38 37.72
C ALA A 224 13.80 -13.16 38.21
N ALA A 225 14.36 -11.96 38.02
CA ALA A 225 13.79 -10.67 38.39
C ALA A 225 12.66 -10.23 37.43
N ALA A 226 11.58 -9.70 37.99
CA ALA A 226 10.39 -9.08 37.37
C ALA A 226 9.65 -9.93 36.30
N PRO A 227 8.30 -9.95 36.29
CA PRO A 227 7.57 -10.84 35.42
C PRO A 227 7.78 -10.53 33.93
N ASP A 228 8.03 -11.61 33.20
CA ASP A 228 8.51 -11.83 31.83
C ASP A 228 7.49 -11.45 30.75
N LEU A 229 6.86 -10.29 30.88
CA LEU A 229 5.59 -10.01 30.22
C LEU A 229 5.79 -9.15 28.97
N LEU A 230 5.28 -9.63 27.83
CA LEU A 230 5.30 -8.90 26.56
C LEU A 230 4.16 -7.87 26.52
N PRO A 231 4.41 -6.63 26.05
CA PRO A 231 3.34 -5.67 25.83
C PRO A 231 2.33 -6.19 24.79
N ALA A 232 1.03 -5.92 24.98
CA ALA A 232 -0.02 -6.35 24.06
C ALA A 232 0.25 -5.97 22.58
N PRO A 233 0.77 -4.77 22.24
CA PRO A 233 1.10 -4.44 20.86
C PRO A 233 2.22 -5.31 20.27
N VAL A 234 3.18 -5.74 21.11
CA VAL A 234 4.28 -6.63 20.71
C VAL A 234 3.76 -8.03 20.45
N VAL A 235 2.90 -8.55 21.32
CA VAL A 235 2.23 -9.85 21.14
C VAL A 235 1.45 -9.89 19.83
N GLN A 236 0.62 -8.89 19.57
CA GLN A 236 -0.18 -8.81 18.34
C GLN A 236 0.70 -8.69 17.09
N ALA A 237 1.76 -7.88 17.15
CA ALA A 237 2.71 -7.76 16.05
C ALA A 237 3.45 -9.07 15.79
N ALA A 238 3.89 -9.76 16.85
CA ALA A 238 4.59 -11.04 16.75
C ALA A 238 3.73 -12.13 16.11
N ALA A 239 2.50 -12.31 16.60
CA ALA A 239 1.53 -13.25 16.03
C ALA A 239 1.29 -12.95 14.53
N ARG A 240 1.18 -11.67 14.18
CA ARG A 240 0.95 -11.27 12.78
C ARG A 240 2.15 -11.52 11.88
N VAL A 241 3.38 -11.30 12.37
CA VAL A 241 4.62 -11.61 11.61
C VAL A 241 4.68 -13.10 11.31
N VAL A 242 4.47 -13.97 12.30
CA VAL A 242 4.50 -15.43 12.11
C VAL A 242 3.39 -15.88 11.16
N ALA A 243 2.16 -15.41 11.34
CA ALA A 243 1.03 -15.77 10.50
C ALA A 243 1.25 -15.40 9.02
N GLU A 244 1.73 -14.18 8.75
CA GLU A 244 2.00 -13.72 7.39
C GLU A 244 3.19 -14.45 6.77
N ALA A 245 4.25 -14.72 7.54
CA ALA A 245 5.42 -15.44 7.09
C ALA A 245 5.06 -16.88 6.68
N LEU A 246 4.36 -17.62 7.52
CA LEU A 246 3.91 -18.98 7.20
C LEU A 246 2.93 -19.01 6.02
N ALA A 247 2.05 -18.02 5.90
CA ALA A 247 1.18 -17.88 4.73
C ALA A 247 1.98 -17.59 3.44
N ASN A 248 3.05 -16.80 3.52
CA ASN A 248 3.95 -16.56 2.40
C ASN A 248 4.70 -17.84 2.01
N THR A 249 5.23 -18.59 2.98
CA THR A 249 5.88 -19.89 2.71
C THR A 249 4.93 -20.85 2.01
N ALA A 250 3.69 -20.99 2.49
CA ALA A 250 2.68 -21.84 1.86
C ALA A 250 2.38 -21.41 0.41
N ARG A 251 2.33 -20.12 0.12
CA ARG A 251 2.06 -19.59 -1.23
C ARG A 251 3.24 -19.70 -2.19
N HIS A 252 4.45 -19.46 -1.70
CA HIS A 252 5.63 -19.24 -2.55
C HIS A 252 6.63 -20.40 -2.55
N ALA A 253 6.71 -21.17 -1.47
CA ALA A 253 7.65 -22.30 -1.35
C ALA A 253 6.98 -23.67 -1.49
N GLY A 254 5.69 -23.79 -1.16
CA GLY A 254 4.91 -25.02 -1.27
C GLY A 254 5.19 -26.03 -0.14
N PRO A 255 5.08 -27.34 -0.39
CA PRO A 255 5.39 -28.38 0.59
C PRO A 255 6.89 -28.36 0.95
N THR A 256 7.23 -27.63 2.00
CA THR A 256 8.60 -27.40 2.47
C THR A 256 8.70 -27.45 3.99
N ARG A 257 9.91 -27.37 4.51
CA ARG A 257 10.13 -27.13 5.94
C ARG A 257 10.26 -25.64 6.20
N ALA A 258 9.66 -25.21 7.31
CA ALA A 258 9.81 -23.87 7.86
C ALA A 258 10.25 -23.97 9.33
N ARG A 259 11.13 -23.07 9.76
CA ARG A 259 11.54 -22.91 11.15
C ARG A 259 11.06 -21.55 11.64
N VAL A 260 10.33 -21.56 12.74
CA VAL A 260 9.87 -20.36 13.43
C VAL A 260 10.65 -20.26 14.73
N THR A 261 11.38 -19.17 14.92
CA THR A 261 12.17 -18.92 16.13
C THR A 261 11.69 -17.63 16.78
N LEU A 262 11.34 -17.71 18.06
CA LEU A 262 11.07 -16.55 18.91
C LEU A 262 12.14 -16.53 20.01
N ARG A 263 12.90 -15.43 20.05
CA ARG A 263 13.95 -15.18 21.04
C ARG A 263 13.72 -13.89 21.79
N ARG A 264 13.58 -13.99 23.11
CA ARG A 264 13.50 -12.84 24.00
C ARG A 264 14.91 -12.47 24.46
N GLU A 265 15.36 -11.30 24.03
CA GLU A 265 16.59 -10.67 24.47
C GLU A 265 16.27 -9.54 25.47
N PRO A 266 17.22 -9.05 26.27
CA PRO A 266 16.99 -7.89 27.14
C PRO A 266 16.50 -6.68 26.32
N GLY A 267 15.25 -6.26 26.57
CA GLY A 267 14.65 -5.07 25.94
C GLY A 267 14.11 -5.27 24.52
N LEU A 268 14.26 -6.46 23.90
CA LEU A 268 13.67 -6.75 22.59
C LEU A 268 13.23 -8.22 22.40
N LEU A 269 12.28 -8.42 21.49
CA LEU A 269 11.84 -9.72 20.99
C LEU A 269 12.32 -9.85 19.54
N ARG A 270 13.12 -10.89 19.27
CA ARG A 270 13.56 -11.28 17.93
C ARG A 270 12.68 -12.42 17.42
N ILE A 271 12.23 -12.29 16.18
CA ILE A 271 11.40 -13.29 15.50
C ILE A 271 12.10 -13.62 14.18
N ALA A 272 12.29 -14.90 13.90
CA ALA A 272 12.80 -15.37 12.62
C ALA A 272 11.89 -16.46 12.07
N VAL A 273 11.48 -16.34 10.81
CA VAL A 273 10.76 -17.38 10.09
C VAL A 273 11.54 -17.69 8.83
N VAL A 274 12.02 -18.92 8.72
CA VAL A 274 12.94 -19.34 7.66
C VAL A 274 12.36 -20.58 7.00
N ASP A 275 12.21 -20.57 5.68
CA ASP A 275 11.86 -21.77 4.92
C ASP A 275 13.01 -22.29 4.07
N ASP A 276 12.92 -23.56 3.68
CA ASP A 276 13.90 -24.24 2.83
C ASP A 276 13.55 -24.15 1.33
N GLY A 277 12.56 -23.33 0.96
CA GLY A 277 11.92 -23.32 -0.36
C GLY A 277 12.77 -22.89 -1.57
N PRO A 278 12.19 -22.93 -2.79
CA PRO A 278 10.92 -23.57 -3.16
C PRO A 278 11.09 -25.07 -3.47
N ALA A 279 10.04 -25.86 -3.23
CA ALA A 279 10.01 -27.27 -3.62
C ALA A 279 10.16 -27.42 -5.14
N THR A 280 10.84 -28.47 -5.59
CA THR A 280 11.09 -28.71 -7.02
C THR A 280 9.77 -28.82 -7.80
N GLY A 281 9.57 -27.94 -8.78
CA GLY A 281 8.35 -27.90 -9.59
C GLY A 281 7.19 -27.11 -8.97
N TRP A 282 7.40 -26.42 -7.85
CA TRP A 282 6.39 -25.54 -7.27
C TRP A 282 6.28 -24.22 -8.04
N GLU A 283 5.08 -23.90 -8.51
CA GLU A 283 4.79 -22.59 -9.10
C GLU A 283 4.27 -21.63 -8.01
N PRO A 284 4.95 -20.49 -7.76
CA PRO A 284 4.50 -19.52 -6.76
C PRO A 284 3.16 -18.91 -7.13
N HIS A 285 2.23 -18.86 -6.18
CA HIS A 285 0.98 -18.12 -6.35
C HIS A 285 1.23 -16.63 -6.10
N LEU A 286 1.22 -15.82 -7.16
CA LEU A 286 1.45 -14.38 -7.10
C LEU A 286 0.32 -13.69 -6.31
N GLY A 287 0.63 -13.24 -5.10
CA GLY A 287 -0.24 -12.36 -4.32
C GLY A 287 0.01 -10.87 -4.61
N ALA A 288 -0.83 -9.99 -4.08
CA ALA A 288 -0.76 -8.54 -4.29
C ALA A 288 0.51 -7.84 -3.72
N GLY A 289 1.42 -8.57 -3.07
CA GLY A 289 2.68 -8.01 -2.53
C GLY A 289 2.53 -7.04 -1.34
N GLN A 290 1.32 -6.87 -0.80
CA GLN A 290 1.04 -5.85 0.22
C GLN A 290 1.29 -6.30 1.68
N GLY A 291 1.35 -7.61 1.94
CA GLY A 291 1.44 -8.16 3.30
C GLY A 291 2.70 -7.72 4.06
N LEU A 292 3.87 -7.87 3.44
CA LEU A 292 5.16 -7.50 4.04
C LEU A 292 5.33 -5.99 4.21
N ARG A 293 4.79 -5.18 3.28
CA ARG A 293 4.82 -3.71 3.40
C ARG A 293 4.02 -3.23 4.62
N GLY A 294 2.80 -3.74 4.78
CA GLY A 294 1.96 -3.39 5.94
C GLY A 294 2.54 -3.88 7.27
N LEU A 295 3.25 -5.01 7.27
CA LEU A 295 4.01 -5.45 8.44
C LEU A 295 5.19 -4.52 8.75
N HIS A 296 5.97 -4.13 7.74
CA HIS A 296 7.11 -3.22 7.93
C HIS A 296 6.67 -1.88 8.54
N GLU A 297 5.59 -1.29 8.04
CA GLU A 297 5.02 -0.06 8.59
C GLU A 297 4.58 -0.21 10.05
N ARG A 298 3.89 -1.31 10.39
CA ARG A 298 3.42 -1.57 11.75
C ARG A 298 4.58 -1.80 12.72
N LEU A 299 5.58 -2.57 12.34
CA LEU A 299 6.75 -2.84 13.18
C LEU A 299 7.56 -1.56 13.41
N THR A 300 7.74 -0.75 12.36
CA THR A 300 8.41 0.55 12.47
C THR A 300 7.68 1.48 13.42
N ALA A 301 6.34 1.48 13.41
CA ALA A 301 5.53 2.28 14.34
C ALA A 301 5.70 1.85 15.82
N LEU A 302 6.10 0.60 16.07
CA LEU A 302 6.45 0.08 17.39
C LEU A 302 7.94 0.25 17.75
N GLY A 303 8.73 0.91 16.88
CA GLY A 303 10.19 1.03 17.05
C GLY A 303 10.97 -0.24 16.71
N GLY A 304 10.33 -1.20 16.05
CA GLY A 304 10.92 -2.44 15.58
C GLY A 304 11.41 -2.40 14.14
N THR A 305 12.02 -3.49 13.68
CA THR A 305 12.50 -3.66 12.30
C THR A 305 11.94 -4.94 11.67
N LEU A 306 11.85 -4.97 10.34
CA LEU A 306 11.50 -6.16 9.57
C LEU A 306 12.38 -6.22 8.31
N THR A 307 13.08 -7.34 8.14
CA THR A 307 13.83 -7.69 6.94
C THR A 307 13.25 -8.97 6.35
N ALA A 308 13.15 -9.01 5.02
CA ALA A 308 12.61 -10.15 4.29
C ALA A 308 13.42 -10.34 3.01
N GLY A 309 13.94 -11.54 2.77
CA GLY A 309 14.74 -11.81 1.59
C GLY A 309 15.14 -13.28 1.42
N PRO A 310 15.69 -13.64 0.26
CA PRO A 310 16.28 -14.96 0.06
C PRO A 310 17.47 -15.16 1.01
N ARG A 311 17.63 -16.39 1.48
CA ARG A 311 18.77 -16.78 2.32
C ARG A 311 20.08 -16.70 1.54
N ALA A 312 21.13 -16.24 2.19
CA ALA A 312 22.46 -16.11 1.59
C ALA A 312 23.28 -17.42 1.68
N ASP A 313 22.98 -18.24 2.68
CA ASP A 313 23.72 -19.45 3.07
C ASP A 313 23.15 -20.74 2.45
N ALA A 314 21.86 -20.75 2.12
CA ALA A 314 21.11 -21.91 1.68
C ALA A 314 19.95 -21.50 0.75
N PRO A 315 19.33 -22.42 -0.01
CA PRO A 315 18.03 -22.15 -0.63
C PRO A 315 16.98 -21.80 0.43
N GLY A 316 16.02 -20.96 0.05
CA GLY A 316 14.91 -20.57 0.90
C GLY A 316 14.78 -19.08 1.11
N PHE A 317 13.77 -18.71 1.89
CA PHE A 317 13.44 -17.34 2.23
C PHE A 317 13.48 -17.14 3.74
N ALA A 318 13.95 -15.98 4.18
CA ALA A 318 14.03 -15.61 5.59
C ALA A 318 13.27 -14.30 5.83
N ILE A 319 12.44 -14.29 6.86
CA ILE A 319 11.80 -13.11 7.43
C ILE A 319 12.30 -12.96 8.85
N GLU A 320 12.96 -11.84 9.13
CA GLU A 320 13.49 -11.51 10.44
C GLU A 320 12.87 -10.21 10.95
N ALA A 321 12.40 -10.22 12.18
CA ALA A 321 11.81 -9.06 12.84
C ALA A 321 12.42 -8.84 14.22
N THR A 322 12.52 -7.58 14.61
CA THR A 322 12.86 -7.18 15.99
C THR A 322 11.78 -6.24 16.51
N LEU A 323 11.38 -6.40 17.77
CA LEU A 323 10.36 -5.61 18.43
C LEU A 323 10.85 -5.19 19.82
N PRO A 324 10.88 -3.90 20.18
CA PRO A 324 11.19 -3.47 21.54
C PRO A 324 10.15 -4.01 22.52
N VAL A 325 10.57 -4.59 23.65
CA VAL A 325 9.66 -5.05 24.71
C VAL A 325 9.54 -4.04 25.85
N ASP A 326 10.45 -3.07 25.93
CA ASP A 326 10.35 -1.97 26.88
C ASP A 326 9.41 -0.90 26.33
N SER A 327 8.31 -0.70 27.05
CA SER A 327 7.36 0.37 26.76
C SER A 327 8.11 1.70 26.68
N HIS A 328 7.90 2.44 25.59
CA HIS A 328 8.41 3.80 25.41
C HIS A 328 7.89 4.73 26.51
N GLY A 329 8.55 4.72 27.67
CA GLY A 329 8.58 5.82 28.62
C GLY A 329 9.91 6.53 28.45
N ARG A 330 10.02 7.49 27.52
CA ARG A 330 11.11 8.46 27.58
C ARG A 330 10.97 9.20 28.92
N PRO A 331 12.00 9.23 29.79
CA PRO A 331 12.05 10.24 30.83
C PRO A 331 12.14 11.60 30.13
N HIS A 332 11.17 12.46 30.38
CA HIS A 332 11.29 13.88 30.09
C HIS A 332 12.30 14.45 31.09
N ASP A 333 13.48 14.80 30.60
CA ASP A 333 14.36 15.81 31.21
C ASP A 333 14.17 17.15 30.49
#